data_AF-A0A7X5E6U5-F1
#
_entry.id   AF-A0A7X5E6U5-F1
#
_cell.length_a   1.000
_cell.length_b   1.000
_cell.length_c   1.000
_cell.angle_alpha   90.00
_cell.angle_beta   90.00
_cell.angle_gamma   90.00
#
_symmetry.space_group_name_H-M   'P 1'
#
loop_
_entity.id
_entity.type
_entity.pdbx_description
1 polymer ?
#
loop_
_entity_poly.entity_id
_entity_poly.type
_entity_poly.pdbx_seq_one_letter_code
_entity_poly.pdbx_strand_id
1 'polypeptide(L)'
;MAKHMKVIRNIKFYARVLGIWGVAVAVLAGCGEGQISNSNTNSVKNGKWMDEIKEAVVSILGDNYWPNKQLTSEELETETGIGQEMYDDFLAEKLNVETDIDMMIILKAKSEHLTEIETMMNEYRDALIVKYADRPQELGKVQASRIEVIDRYVCYVQLGADTGDAAEKGDEEVLAVCQQENERAIDIIEKTILNVS
;
A
#
# COMPACT_ATOMS: atom_id res chain seq x y z
N MET A 1 -7.02 -20.28 40.99
CA MET A 1 -7.92 -20.87 39.98
C MET A 1 -7.48 -20.35 38.63
N ALA A 2 -6.74 -21.17 37.89
CA ALA A 2 -6.22 -20.83 36.57
C ALA A 2 -7.33 -21.01 35.52
N LYS A 3 -7.59 -19.98 34.71
CA LYS A 3 -8.32 -20.15 33.46
C LYS A 3 -7.43 -19.65 32.33
N HIS A 4 -6.73 -20.62 31.75
CA HIS A 4 -6.09 -20.55 30.45
C HIS A 4 -7.06 -20.00 29.40
N MET A 5 -6.60 -19.07 28.57
CA MET A 5 -7.09 -18.93 27.20
C MET A 5 -5.87 -18.70 26.29
N LYS A 6 -5.41 -19.79 25.67
CA LYS A 6 -4.46 -19.76 24.55
C LYS A 6 -5.22 -19.31 23.31
N VAL A 7 -4.85 -18.16 22.74
CA VAL A 7 -5.28 -17.78 21.39
C VAL A 7 -4.41 -18.57 20.41
N ILE A 8 -5.08 -19.27 19.50
CA ILE A 8 -4.52 -20.29 18.61
C ILE A 8 -3.93 -19.60 17.38
N ARG A 9 -2.67 -19.94 17.08
CA ARG A 9 -1.93 -19.54 15.88
C ARG A 9 -2.53 -20.21 14.64
N ASN A 10 -3.00 -19.43 13.67
CA ASN A 10 -3.36 -19.91 12.34
C ASN A 10 -2.14 -19.90 11.42
N ILE A 11 -1.40 -21.01 11.38
CA ILE A 11 -0.36 -21.26 10.37
C ILE A 11 -1.02 -22.00 9.20
N LYS A 12 -1.13 -21.35 8.04
CA LYS A 12 -1.54 -22.02 6.79
C LYS A 12 -0.34 -22.80 6.24
N PHE A 13 -0.41 -24.12 6.36
CA PHE A 13 0.57 -25.08 5.87
C PHE A 13 0.35 -25.30 4.37
N TYR A 14 1.16 -24.69 3.50
CA TYR A 14 1.15 -24.99 2.07
C TYR A 14 1.95 -26.27 1.80
N ALA A 15 1.26 -27.40 1.75
CA ALA A 15 1.79 -28.64 1.17
C ALA A 15 1.42 -28.68 -0.32
N ARG A 16 2.39 -28.58 -1.22
CA ARG A 16 2.21 -28.98 -2.62
C ARG A 16 3.19 -30.09 -2.99
N VAL A 17 2.59 -31.07 -3.64
CA VAL A 17 2.99 -32.46 -3.82
C VAL A 17 4.00 -32.59 -4.94
N LEU A 18 5.00 -33.45 -4.71
CA LEU A 18 5.93 -33.99 -5.71
C LEU A 18 5.19 -34.86 -6.74
N GLY A 19 5.45 -34.62 -8.03
CA GLY A 19 4.98 -35.48 -9.12
C GLY A 19 5.77 -35.25 -10.40
N ILE A 20 6.86 -36.01 -10.56
CA ILE A 20 7.68 -36.14 -11.78
C ILE A 20 6.93 -36.99 -12.81
N TRP A 21 6.97 -36.66 -14.10
CA TRP A 21 7.00 -37.67 -15.19
C TRP A 21 7.73 -37.12 -16.44
N GLY A 22 8.86 -37.77 -16.78
CA GLY A 22 9.10 -38.35 -18.11
C GLY A 22 9.39 -37.45 -19.33
N VAL A 23 10.63 -37.56 -19.81
CA VAL A 23 11.25 -37.05 -21.05
C VAL A 23 10.58 -37.56 -22.34
N ALA A 24 10.50 -36.72 -23.40
CA ALA A 24 10.74 -37.13 -24.79
C ALA A 24 11.01 -35.91 -25.71
N VAL A 25 12.20 -35.91 -26.33
CA VAL A 25 12.69 -34.96 -27.34
C VAL A 25 12.16 -35.34 -28.73
N ALA A 26 11.71 -34.36 -29.51
CA ALA A 26 11.60 -34.47 -30.96
C ALA A 26 12.12 -33.17 -31.61
N VAL A 27 13.29 -33.27 -32.24
CA VAL A 27 13.89 -32.22 -33.07
C VAL A 27 13.24 -32.27 -34.44
N LEU A 28 12.55 -31.20 -34.84
CA LEU A 28 12.24 -30.94 -36.24
C LEU A 28 12.84 -29.60 -36.64
N ALA A 29 13.77 -29.67 -37.59
CA ALA A 29 14.37 -28.54 -38.26
C ALA A 29 13.32 -27.80 -39.10
N GLY A 30 13.15 -26.52 -38.82
CA GLY A 30 12.46 -25.57 -39.68
C GLY A 30 13.27 -24.28 -39.73
N CYS A 31 13.96 -24.05 -40.85
CA CYS A 31 14.52 -22.76 -41.21
C CYS A 31 13.37 -21.82 -41.61
N GLY A 32 13.32 -20.65 -40.99
CA GLY A 32 12.47 -19.53 -41.39
C GLY A 32 13.03 -18.25 -40.79
N GLU A 33 13.36 -17.29 -41.66
CA GLU A 33 14.08 -16.05 -41.39
C GLU A 33 13.47 -15.15 -40.30
N GLY A 34 14.41 -14.56 -39.55
CA GLY A 34 14.38 -13.26 -38.87
C GLY A 34 13.06 -12.55 -38.58
N GLN A 35 12.82 -12.29 -37.30
CA GLN A 35 12.96 -10.94 -36.74
C GLN A 35 13.07 -11.01 -35.21
N ILE A 36 14.19 -10.52 -34.69
CA ILE A 36 14.39 -10.22 -33.26
C ILE A 36 13.55 -8.97 -32.98
N SER A 37 12.38 -9.14 -32.37
CA SER A 37 11.72 -8.05 -31.65
C SER A 37 12.15 -8.12 -30.19
N ASN A 38 13.21 -7.39 -29.86
CA ASN A 38 13.50 -6.99 -28.48
C ASN A 38 12.42 -5.99 -28.05
N SER A 39 11.30 -6.51 -27.55
CA SER A 39 10.40 -5.70 -26.74
C SER A 39 10.93 -5.74 -25.31
N ASN A 40 11.64 -4.68 -24.91
CA ASN A 40 11.82 -4.35 -23.50
C ASN A 40 10.42 -4.06 -22.92
N THR A 41 9.76 -5.10 -22.39
CA THR A 41 8.40 -5.02 -21.84
C THR A 41 8.36 -4.62 -20.35
N ASN A 42 9.48 -4.18 -19.78
CA ASN A 42 9.55 -3.89 -18.34
C ASN A 42 9.09 -2.47 -17.95
N SER A 43 9.05 -1.51 -18.89
CA SER A 43 8.70 -0.11 -18.59
C SER A 43 7.21 0.24 -18.78
N VAL A 44 6.45 -0.61 -19.48
CA VAL A 44 4.99 -0.38 -19.71
C VAL A 44 4.13 -1.10 -18.65
N LYS A 45 4.69 -2.08 -17.92
CA LYS A 45 3.95 -2.87 -16.93
C LYS A 45 3.85 -2.25 -15.55
N ASN A 46 4.80 -1.41 -15.13
CA ASN A 46 4.86 -0.90 -13.76
C ASN A 46 3.68 0.05 -13.46
N GLY A 47 3.45 1.07 -14.30
CA GLY A 47 2.36 2.05 -14.06
C GLY A 47 0.93 1.45 -14.04
N LYS A 48 0.70 0.34 -14.76
CA LYS A 48 -0.62 -0.31 -14.80
C LYS A 48 -1.06 -0.85 -13.44
N TRP A 49 -0.13 -1.28 -12.60
CA TRP A 49 -0.46 -1.91 -11.31
C TRP A 49 -0.81 -0.89 -10.24
N MET A 50 -0.16 0.28 -10.25
CA MET A 50 -0.50 1.37 -9.35
C MET A 50 -1.92 1.90 -9.63
N ASP A 51 -2.29 2.02 -10.91
CA ASP A 51 -3.64 2.40 -11.32
C ASP A 51 -4.69 1.36 -10.85
N GLU A 52 -4.42 0.06 -11.01
CA GLU A 52 -5.33 -1.00 -10.55
C GLU A 52 -5.53 -0.98 -9.03
N ILE A 53 -4.46 -0.75 -8.25
CA ILE A 53 -4.57 -0.61 -6.79
C ILE A 53 -5.41 0.62 -6.43
N LYS A 54 -5.16 1.76 -7.07
CA LYS A 54 -5.94 2.98 -6.87
C LYS A 54 -7.42 2.76 -7.17
N GLU A 55 -7.73 2.21 -8.33
CA GLU A 55 -9.12 1.93 -8.75
C GLU A 55 -9.82 1.00 -7.75
N ALA A 56 -9.13 -0.02 -7.24
CA ALA A 56 -9.69 -0.94 -6.26
C ALA A 56 -10.00 -0.25 -4.92
N VAL A 57 -9.11 0.63 -4.44
CA VAL A 57 -9.35 1.44 -3.22
C VAL A 57 -10.52 2.40 -3.43
N VAL A 58 -10.51 3.17 -4.52
CA VAL A 58 -11.59 4.12 -4.86
C VAL A 58 -12.93 3.40 -5.01
N SER A 59 -12.96 2.19 -5.58
CA SER A 59 -14.18 1.40 -5.72
C SER A 59 -14.79 0.97 -4.38
N ILE A 60 -13.97 0.80 -3.33
CA ILE A 60 -14.46 0.41 -2.01
C ILE A 60 -14.84 1.62 -1.18
N LEU A 61 -14.04 2.70 -1.22
CA LEU A 61 -14.27 3.88 -0.39
C LEU A 61 -15.26 4.87 -1.01
N GLY A 62 -15.39 4.90 -2.34
CA GLY A 62 -16.31 5.77 -3.06
C GLY A 62 -16.03 7.25 -2.75
N ASP A 63 -17.07 7.98 -2.35
CA ASP A 63 -17.01 9.40 -2.02
C ASP A 63 -16.12 9.70 -0.80
N ASN A 64 -15.75 8.67 -0.01
CA ASN A 64 -14.81 8.80 1.11
C ASN A 64 -13.34 8.71 0.68
N TYR A 65 -13.03 8.52 -0.61
CA TYR A 65 -11.65 8.69 -1.08
C TYR A 65 -11.37 10.16 -1.39
N TRP A 66 -10.80 10.86 -0.42
CA TRP A 66 -10.52 12.30 -0.52
C TRP A 66 -9.16 12.70 -1.12
N PRO A 67 -8.10 11.87 -1.16
CA PRO A 67 -6.88 12.25 -1.85
C PRO A 67 -7.16 12.65 -3.31
N ASN A 68 -6.70 13.84 -3.71
CA ASN A 68 -7.07 14.44 -5.00
C ASN A 68 -5.90 15.12 -5.73
N LYS A 69 -4.70 15.09 -5.13
CA LYS A 69 -3.46 15.52 -5.76
C LYS A 69 -2.46 14.38 -5.73
N GLN A 70 -2.03 13.95 -6.90
CA GLN A 70 -0.87 13.08 -7.05
C GLN A 70 0.41 13.85 -6.77
N LEU A 71 1.30 13.27 -5.95
CA LEU A 71 2.61 13.83 -5.66
C LEU A 71 3.61 13.48 -6.76
N THR A 72 4.52 14.41 -7.04
CA THR A 72 5.73 14.08 -7.80
C THR A 72 6.73 13.33 -6.92
N SER A 73 7.75 12.70 -7.53
CA SER A 73 8.85 12.07 -6.78
C SER A 73 9.59 13.07 -5.88
N GLU A 74 9.78 14.31 -6.33
CA GLU A 74 10.41 15.38 -5.56
C GLU A 74 9.55 15.80 -4.35
N GLU A 75 8.23 15.89 -4.54
CA GLU A 75 7.31 16.18 -3.43
C GLU A 75 7.28 15.03 -2.41
N LEU A 76 7.26 13.77 -2.87
CA LEU A 76 7.34 12.61 -1.99
C LEU A 76 8.64 12.61 -1.17
N GLU A 77 9.78 12.85 -1.81
CA GLU A 77 11.09 12.92 -1.16
C GLU A 77 11.13 14.07 -0.14
N THR A 78 10.56 15.23 -0.49
CA THR A 78 10.49 16.38 0.44
C THR A 78 9.65 16.08 1.68
N GLU A 79 8.53 15.38 1.51
CA GLU A 79 7.60 15.08 2.60
C GLU A 79 8.10 13.94 3.50
N THR A 80 8.72 12.91 2.92
CA THR A 80 9.02 11.64 3.60
C THR A 80 10.51 11.28 3.69
N GLY A 81 11.35 11.96 2.92
CA GLY A 81 12.76 11.61 2.71
C GLY A 81 13.01 10.48 1.72
N ILE A 82 11.97 9.79 1.23
CA ILE A 82 12.12 8.59 0.40
C ILE A 82 12.46 8.99 -1.04
N GLY A 83 13.72 8.77 -1.43
CA GLY A 83 14.26 9.08 -2.74
C GLY A 83 13.84 8.10 -3.84
N GLN A 84 13.87 8.57 -5.09
CA GLN A 84 13.51 7.77 -6.28
C GLN A 84 14.41 6.54 -6.47
N GLU A 85 15.62 6.55 -5.94
CA GLU A 85 16.54 5.43 -5.96
C GLU A 85 16.07 4.24 -5.12
N MET A 86 15.12 4.41 -4.20
CA MET A 86 14.72 3.37 -3.25
C MET A 86 13.58 2.46 -3.77
N TYR A 87 12.86 2.86 -4.81
CA TYR A 87 11.69 2.15 -5.34
C TYR A 87 11.75 1.92 -6.86
N ASP A 88 11.02 0.90 -7.31
CA ASP A 88 10.81 0.59 -8.73
C ASP A 88 9.61 1.37 -9.32
N ASP A 89 8.61 1.69 -8.48
CA ASP A 89 7.40 2.43 -8.84
C ASP A 89 6.70 2.97 -7.58
N PHE A 90 5.83 3.96 -7.72
CA PHE A 90 5.06 4.52 -6.61
C PHE A 90 3.69 5.07 -7.01
N LEU A 91 2.77 5.10 -6.04
CA LEU A 91 1.54 5.88 -6.05
C LEU A 91 1.52 6.69 -4.76
N ALA A 92 1.49 8.02 -4.86
CA ALA A 92 1.35 8.88 -3.70
C ALA A 92 0.32 9.96 -4.00
N GLU A 93 -0.77 9.98 -3.25
CA GLU A 93 -1.82 10.99 -3.36
C GLU A 93 -2.12 11.59 -2.00
N LYS A 94 -2.34 12.91 -1.98
CA LYS A 94 -2.81 13.62 -0.79
C LYS A 94 -4.02 14.48 -1.11
N LEU A 95 -4.78 14.79 -0.07
CA LEU A 95 -5.79 15.83 -0.13
C LEU A 95 -5.11 17.20 -0.25
N ASN A 96 -5.50 17.97 -1.25
CA ASN A 96 -4.93 19.29 -1.54
C ASN A 96 -5.77 20.42 -0.92
N VAL A 97 -5.93 20.39 0.40
CA VAL A 97 -6.53 21.47 1.21
C VAL A 97 -5.75 21.62 2.52
N GLU A 98 -5.86 22.77 3.18
CA GLU A 98 -5.12 23.04 4.44
C GLU A 98 -5.91 22.63 5.70
N THR A 99 -7.23 22.52 5.56
CA THR A 99 -8.17 22.33 6.67
C THR A 99 -8.37 20.88 7.05
N ASP A 100 -7.81 19.93 6.31
CA ASP A 100 -7.95 18.50 6.55
C ASP A 100 -6.78 17.75 5.92
N ILE A 101 -6.61 16.48 6.27
CA ILE A 101 -5.57 15.60 5.76
C ILE A 101 -6.17 14.24 5.42
N ASP A 102 -5.90 13.77 4.20
CA ASP A 102 -6.06 12.38 3.80
C ASP A 102 -4.91 12.05 2.86
N MET A 103 -4.31 10.86 2.99
CA MET A 103 -3.14 10.47 2.21
C MET A 103 -3.07 8.96 1.98
N MET A 104 -2.65 8.59 0.78
CA MET A 104 -2.27 7.21 0.44
C MET A 104 -0.92 7.22 -0.26
N ILE A 105 0.03 6.44 0.25
CA ILE A 105 1.34 6.21 -0.36
C ILE A 105 1.55 4.71 -0.50
N ILE A 106 1.91 4.26 -1.70
CA ILE A 106 2.24 2.88 -2.02
C ILE A 106 3.55 2.88 -2.80
N LEU A 107 4.56 2.21 -2.25
CA LEU A 107 5.91 2.17 -2.81
C LEU A 107 6.26 0.73 -3.14
N LYS A 108 6.54 0.45 -4.41
CA LYS A 108 7.13 -0.83 -4.80
C LYS A 108 8.63 -0.76 -4.54
N ALA A 109 9.05 -1.17 -3.35
CA ALA A 109 10.43 -1.05 -2.92
C ALA A 109 11.38 -1.91 -3.78
N LYS A 110 12.58 -1.38 -3.98
CA LYS A 110 13.72 -2.23 -4.32
C LYS A 110 14.04 -3.12 -3.13
N SER A 111 14.45 -4.36 -3.40
CA SER A 111 14.59 -5.40 -2.38
C SER A 111 15.47 -5.01 -1.19
N GLU A 112 16.53 -4.25 -1.46
CA GLU A 112 17.53 -3.80 -0.51
C GLU A 112 17.06 -2.61 0.35
N HIS A 113 16.01 -1.90 -0.08
CA HIS A 113 15.48 -0.71 0.59
C HIS A 113 14.14 -0.94 1.30
N LEU A 114 13.58 -2.17 1.25
CA LEU A 114 12.25 -2.46 1.81
C LEU A 114 12.11 -2.04 3.29
N THR A 115 13.04 -2.48 4.13
CA THR A 115 13.06 -2.18 5.57
C THR A 115 13.40 -0.72 5.85
N GLU A 116 14.23 -0.09 5.00
CA GLU A 116 14.58 1.32 5.12
C GLU A 116 13.35 2.20 4.85
N ILE A 117 12.61 1.93 3.77
CA ILE A 117 11.37 2.62 3.43
C ILE A 117 10.33 2.45 4.55
N GLU A 118 10.14 1.24 5.08
CA GLU A 118 9.23 0.99 6.21
C GLU A 118 9.60 1.85 7.43
N THR A 119 10.90 1.96 7.74
CA THR A 119 11.40 2.78 8.85
C THR A 119 11.10 4.26 8.61
N MET A 120 11.44 4.78 7.43
CA MET A 120 11.19 6.18 7.08
C MET A 120 9.70 6.53 7.09
N MET A 121 8.84 5.60 6.68
CA MET A 121 7.39 5.80 6.73
C MET A 121 6.86 5.86 8.17
N ASN A 122 7.43 5.06 9.09
CA ASN A 122 7.10 5.16 10.51
C ASN A 122 7.58 6.50 11.10
N GLU A 123 8.80 6.94 10.76
CA GLU A 123 9.33 8.24 11.18
C GLU A 123 8.49 9.41 10.64
N TYR A 124 8.03 9.32 9.39
CA TYR A 124 7.10 10.27 8.79
C TYR A 124 5.79 10.34 9.60
N ARG A 125 5.17 9.18 9.90
CA ARG A 125 3.96 9.13 10.73
C ARG A 125 4.19 9.76 12.10
N ASP A 126 5.31 9.46 12.75
CA ASP A 126 5.64 10.01 14.06
C ASP A 126 5.81 11.54 14.02
N ALA A 127 6.41 12.07 12.95
CA ALA A 127 6.49 13.51 12.71
C ALA A 127 5.10 14.14 12.51
N LEU A 128 4.19 13.45 11.83
CA LEU A 128 2.80 13.91 11.68
C LEU A 128 2.05 13.92 13.02
N ILE A 129 2.27 12.95 13.90
CA ILE A 129 1.66 12.93 15.24
C ILE A 129 2.05 14.19 16.01
N VAL A 130 3.34 14.59 15.94
CA VAL A 130 3.81 15.82 16.57
C VAL A 130 3.21 17.06 15.89
N LYS A 131 3.19 17.08 14.55
CA LYS A 131 2.68 18.22 13.76
C LYS A 131 1.21 18.52 14.02
N TYR A 132 0.38 17.48 14.18
CA TYR A 132 -1.07 17.61 14.37
C TYR A 132 -1.52 17.48 15.82
N ALA A 133 -0.61 17.53 16.79
CA ALA A 133 -0.93 17.35 18.22
C ALA A 133 -2.05 18.28 18.75
N ASP A 134 -2.13 19.50 18.22
CA ASP A 134 -3.14 20.51 18.61
C ASP A 134 -4.40 20.51 17.72
N ARG A 135 -4.54 19.51 16.85
CA ARG A 135 -5.60 19.38 15.85
C ARG A 135 -6.28 18.01 16.00
N PRO A 136 -7.27 17.86 16.91
CA PRO A 136 -7.76 16.53 17.34
C PRO A 136 -8.29 15.63 16.22
N GLN A 137 -9.00 16.20 15.24
CA GLN A 137 -9.54 15.42 14.13
C GLN A 137 -8.42 14.88 13.23
N GLU A 138 -7.49 15.75 12.83
CA GLU A 138 -6.33 15.36 12.04
C GLU A 138 -5.40 14.42 12.81
N LEU A 139 -5.19 14.66 14.10
CA LEU A 139 -4.43 13.76 14.97
C LEU A 139 -5.07 12.37 14.99
N GLY A 140 -6.39 12.29 15.12
CA GLY A 140 -7.14 11.03 15.05
C GLY A 140 -6.89 10.28 13.74
N LYS A 141 -6.87 10.99 12.60
CA LYS A 141 -6.52 10.40 11.30
C LYS A 141 -5.08 9.87 11.25
N VAL A 142 -4.10 10.63 11.75
CA VAL A 142 -2.70 10.18 11.80
C VAL A 142 -2.55 8.97 12.73
N GLN A 143 -3.18 8.99 13.90
CA GLN A 143 -3.14 7.87 14.86
C GLN A 143 -3.83 6.62 14.32
N ALA A 144 -4.86 6.78 13.49
CA ALA A 144 -5.53 5.69 12.81
C ALA A 144 -4.75 5.12 11.61
N SER A 145 -3.72 5.82 11.14
CA SER A 145 -3.01 5.44 9.93
C SER A 145 -2.36 4.06 10.04
N ARG A 146 -2.24 3.39 8.89
CA ARG A 146 -1.66 2.04 8.78
C ARG A 146 -0.44 2.08 7.89
N ILE A 147 0.59 1.35 8.31
CA ILE A 147 1.77 1.03 7.52
C ILE A 147 1.82 -0.48 7.43
N GLU A 148 1.78 -1.03 6.23
CA GLU A 148 1.84 -2.47 5.98
C GLU A 148 2.85 -2.79 4.89
N VAL A 149 3.57 -3.89 5.07
CA VAL A 149 4.48 -4.43 4.06
C VAL A 149 3.85 -5.67 3.43
N ILE A 150 3.53 -5.57 2.14
CA ILE A 150 2.84 -6.62 1.37
C ILE A 150 3.75 -7.01 0.21
N ASP A 151 4.40 -8.18 0.31
CA ASP A 151 5.48 -8.58 -0.62
C ASP A 151 6.60 -7.53 -0.67
N ARG A 152 6.78 -6.84 -1.81
CA ARG A 152 7.75 -5.73 -1.96
C ARG A 152 7.12 -4.35 -1.84
N TYR A 153 5.85 -4.26 -1.47
CA TYR A 153 5.14 -2.99 -1.37
C TYR A 153 5.10 -2.50 0.07
N VAL A 154 5.48 -1.23 0.28
CA VAL A 154 5.23 -0.53 1.54
C VAL A 154 4.02 0.38 1.33
N CYS A 155 2.97 0.16 2.11
CA CYS A 155 1.69 0.83 1.97
C CYS A 155 1.42 1.67 3.22
N TYR A 156 1.26 2.98 3.04
CA TYR A 156 0.79 3.92 4.04
C TYR A 156 -0.60 4.42 3.67
N VAL A 157 -1.56 4.27 4.57
CA VAL A 157 -2.90 4.85 4.42
C VAL A 157 -3.24 5.66 5.67
N GLN A 158 -3.64 6.90 5.44
CA GLN A 158 -4.15 7.83 6.44
C GLN A 158 -5.43 8.44 5.85
N LEU A 159 -6.52 7.69 5.95
CA LEU A 159 -7.81 8.00 5.35
C LEU A 159 -8.86 8.12 6.45
N GLY A 160 -9.79 9.04 6.25
CA GLY A 160 -10.91 9.25 7.16
C GLY A 160 -12.03 10.11 6.60
N ALA A 161 -11.83 10.75 5.44
CA ALA A 161 -12.81 11.62 4.81
C ALA A 161 -13.40 12.65 5.82
N ASP A 162 -14.71 12.86 5.79
CA ASP A 162 -15.38 13.73 6.76
C ASP A 162 -15.56 13.01 8.10
N THR A 163 -14.92 13.53 9.14
CA THR A 163 -15.04 13.02 10.51
C THR A 163 -15.88 13.94 11.41
N GLY A 164 -16.59 14.92 10.85
CA GLY A 164 -17.39 15.90 11.62
C GLY A 164 -18.38 15.25 12.58
N ASP A 165 -19.20 14.31 12.10
CA ASP A 165 -20.17 13.57 12.93
C ASP A 165 -19.49 12.73 14.02
N ALA A 166 -18.29 12.21 13.75
CA ALA A 166 -17.52 11.46 14.72
C ALA A 166 -16.91 12.38 15.79
N ALA A 167 -16.44 13.56 15.38
CA ALA A 167 -15.87 14.56 16.27
C ALA A 167 -16.88 15.08 17.31
N GLU A 168 -18.17 15.14 16.97
CA GLU A 168 -19.23 15.47 17.93
C GLU A 168 -19.36 14.44 19.07
N LYS A 169 -18.95 13.18 18.83
CA LYS A 169 -18.97 12.09 19.80
C LYS A 169 -17.64 11.94 20.57
N GLY A 170 -16.57 12.56 20.07
CA GLY A 170 -15.26 12.63 20.70
C GLY A 170 -14.14 11.94 19.91
N ASP A 171 -12.89 12.18 20.35
CA ASP A 171 -11.68 11.78 19.63
C ASP A 171 -11.57 10.26 19.40
N GLU A 172 -12.08 9.44 20.32
CA GLU A 172 -12.10 7.97 20.17
C GLU A 172 -12.98 7.51 18.98
N GLU A 173 -14.09 8.20 18.71
CA GLU A 173 -14.95 7.87 17.58
C GLU A 173 -14.27 8.27 16.26
N VAL A 174 -13.60 9.43 16.21
CA VAL A 174 -12.80 9.84 15.04
C VAL A 174 -11.75 8.78 14.74
N LEU A 175 -11.00 8.35 15.75
CA LEU A 175 -9.99 7.30 15.63
C LEU A 175 -10.61 5.99 15.08
N ALA A 176 -11.74 5.56 15.64
CA ALA A 176 -12.40 4.31 15.23
C ALA A 176 -12.88 4.34 13.77
N VAL A 177 -13.50 5.44 13.34
CA VAL A 177 -13.95 5.62 11.94
C VAL A 177 -12.75 5.58 10.99
N CYS A 178 -11.68 6.30 11.30
CA CYS A 178 -10.49 6.33 10.46
C CYS A 178 -9.78 4.96 10.44
N GLN A 179 -9.76 4.23 11.56
CA GLN A 179 -9.21 2.87 11.60
C GLN A 179 -9.97 1.93 10.68
N GLN A 180 -11.30 2.03 10.65
CA GLN A 180 -12.15 1.23 9.77
C GLN A 180 -11.89 1.54 8.29
N GLU A 181 -11.79 2.82 7.91
CA GLU A 181 -11.52 3.20 6.52
C GLU A 181 -10.12 2.73 6.08
N ASN A 182 -9.10 2.89 6.94
CA ASN A 182 -7.74 2.41 6.68
C ASN A 182 -7.68 0.88 6.57
N GLU A 183 -8.41 0.14 7.41
CA GLU A 183 -8.50 -1.32 7.32
C GLU A 183 -9.12 -1.75 5.98
N ARG A 184 -10.23 -1.13 5.57
CA ARG A 184 -10.88 -1.40 4.28
C ARG A 184 -9.93 -1.15 3.10
N ALA A 185 -9.14 -0.07 3.16
CA ALA A 185 -8.15 0.27 2.13
C ALA A 185 -7.01 -0.77 2.08
N ILE A 186 -6.38 -1.08 3.22
CA ILE A 186 -5.32 -2.10 3.29
C ILE A 186 -5.83 -3.45 2.79
N ASP A 187 -7.03 -3.86 3.19
CA ASP A 187 -7.63 -5.14 2.81
C ASP A 187 -7.74 -5.31 1.30
N ILE A 188 -8.14 -4.25 0.58
CA ILE A 188 -8.29 -4.31 -0.87
C ILE A 188 -6.94 -4.13 -1.57
N ILE A 189 -6.02 -3.33 -1.02
CA ILE A 189 -4.63 -3.24 -1.51
C ILE A 189 -3.96 -4.61 -1.45
N GLU A 190 -4.04 -5.30 -0.30
CA GLU A 190 -3.45 -6.63 -0.12
C GLU A 190 -4.02 -7.64 -1.12
N LYS A 191 -5.35 -7.70 -1.24
CA LYS A 191 -6.01 -8.58 -2.22
C LYS A 191 -5.56 -8.27 -3.64
N THR A 192 -5.43 -6.99 -3.99
CA THR A 192 -5.03 -6.58 -5.35
C THR A 192 -3.59 -6.98 -5.64
N ILE A 193 -2.66 -6.72 -4.71
CA ILE A 193 -1.25 -7.09 -4.85
C ILE A 193 -1.11 -8.62 -4.95
N LEU A 194 -1.71 -9.37 -4.02
CA LEU A 194 -1.55 -10.83 -3.95
C LEU A 194 -2.27 -11.60 -5.07
N ASN A 195 -3.25 -10.99 -5.74
CA ASN A 195 -3.89 -11.60 -6.91
C ASN A 195 -3.08 -11.42 -8.20
N VAL A 196 -2.08 -10.52 -8.19
CA VAL A 196 -1.24 -10.19 -9.35
C VAL A 196 0.20 -10.73 -9.19
N SER A 197 0.67 -10.94 -7.96
CA SER A 197 1.96 -11.58 -7.62
C SER A 197 1.98 -13.09 -7.83
#